data_AF-A0A9N9JL39-F1
#
_entry.id   AF-A0A9N9JL39-F1
#
_cell.length_a   1.000
_cell.length_b   1.000
_cell.length_c   1.000
_cell.angle_alpha   90.00
_cell.angle_beta   90.00
_cell.angle_gamma   90.00
#
_symmetry.space_group_name_H-M   'P 1'
#
loop_
_entity.id
_entity.type
_entity.pdbx_description
1 polymer ?
#
loop_
_entity_poly.entity_id
_entity_poly.type
_entity_poly.pdbx_seq_one_letter_code
_entity_poly.pdbx_strand_id
1 'polypeptide(L)' 'MVIDTLKDEPNKIGSKDVIVQRVEITDEKRCFLITIEKRDSKTIQKILNEYIEPELILYTDCWREYNGIEDGLNVQHKT' A
#
# COMPACT_ATOMS: atom_id res chain seq x y z
N MET A 1 1.20 0.55 -7.56
CA MET A 1 1.52 0.50 -6.11
C MET A 1 0.95 -0.78 -5.55
N VAL A 2 1.73 -1.52 -4.77
CA VAL A 2 1.34 -2.78 -4.12
C VAL A 2 1.28 -2.53 -2.62
N ILE A 3 0.12 -2.72 -2.01
CA ILE A 3 -0.01 -2.65 -0.55
C ILE A 3 -0.09 -4.09 -0.05
N ASP A 4 1.00 -4.59 0.52
CA ASP A 4 1.10 -5.94 1.04
C ASP A 4 1.59 -5.93 2.49
N THR A 5 0.98 -6.75 3.33
CA THR A 5 1.46 -6.94 4.70
C THR A 5 2.48 -8.06 4.70
N LEU A 6 3.76 -7.71 4.69
CA LEU A 6 4.78 -8.65 5.10
C LEU A 6 4.52 -8.98 6.58
N LYS A 7 4.00 -10.19 6.84
CA LYS A 7 4.02 -10.73 8.20
C LYS A 7 5.49 -10.92 8.54
N ASP A 8 5.99 -10.10 9.45
CA ASP A 8 7.32 -10.28 10.03
C ASP A 8 7.49 -11.73 10.47
N GLU A 9 8.66 -12.30 10.21
CA GLU A 9 9.03 -13.59 10.77
C GLU A 9 8.89 -13.52 12.30
N PRO A 10 8.58 -14.64 12.99
CA PRO A 10 8.07 -14.64 14.37
C PRO A 10 9.05 -14.13 15.45
N ASN A 11 10.13 -13.44 15.12
CA ASN A 11 11.10 -12.92 16.07
C ASN A 11 11.62 -11.54 15.65
N LYS A 12 10.83 -10.48 15.89
CA LYS A 12 11.33 -9.21 16.39
C LYS A 12 10.25 -8.45 17.14
N ILE A 13 10.68 -7.88 18.26
CA ILE A 13 9.88 -7.38 19.37
C ILE A 13 9.10 -6.12 18.96
N GLY A 14 7.77 -6.22 18.95
CA GLY A 14 6.88 -5.16 19.40
C GLY A 14 6.67 -3.95 18.50
N SER A 15 6.13 -4.13 17.29
CA SER A 15 5.19 -3.21 16.61
C SER A 15 4.60 -3.91 15.38
N LYS A 16 3.28 -3.81 15.15
CA LYS A 16 2.61 -4.36 13.96
C LYS A 16 2.83 -3.41 12.79
N ASP A 17 4.04 -3.42 12.27
CA ASP A 17 4.42 -2.55 11.16
C ASP A 17 3.85 -3.09 9.85
N VAL A 18 3.16 -2.24 9.09
CA VAL A 18 2.65 -2.56 7.75
C VAL A 18 3.58 -1.91 6.75
N ILE A 19 3.85 -2.61 5.65
CA ILE A 19 4.71 -2.12 4.59
C ILE A 19 3.86 -1.74 3.39
N VAL A 20 4.10 -0.55 2.85
CA VAL A 20 3.48 -0.09 1.61
C VAL A 20 4.57 0.02 0.56
N GLN A 21 4.40 -0.67 -0.58
CA GLN A 21 5.39 -0.67 -1.65
C GLN A 21 4.87 0.09 -2.88
N ARG A 22 5.63 1.06 -3.36
CA ARG A 22 5.46 1.59 -4.73
C ARG A 22 6.56 1.02 -5.61
N VAL A 23 6.18 0.54 -6.79
CA VAL A 23 7.11 0.02 -7.81
C VAL A 23 6.86 0.82 -9.07
N GLU A 24 7.93 1.36 -9.66
CA GLU A 24 7.89 2.04 -10.95
C GLU A 24 7.61 1.03 -12.08
N ILE A 25 6.80 1.44 -13.05
CA ILE A 25 6.54 0.65 -14.27
C ILE A 25 7.60 1.02 -15.32
N THR A 26 8.87 0.78 -14.98
CA THR A 26 10.03 0.94 -15.85
C THR A 26 10.87 -0.33 -15.84
N ASP A 27 11.82 -0.46 -16.76
CA ASP A 27 12.71 -1.63 -16.81
C ASP A 27 13.57 -1.76 -15.53
N GLU A 28 13.87 -0.64 -14.87
CA GLU A 28 14.63 -0.60 -13.62
C GLU A 28 13.81 -1.03 -12.40
N LYS A 29 12.47 -0.99 -12.48
CA LYS A 29 11.53 -1.40 -11.41
C LYS A 29 11.90 -0.85 -10.03
N ARG A 30 12.32 0.41 -9.96
CA ARG A 30 12.70 1.02 -8.68
C ARG A 30 11.51 0.97 -7.74
N CYS A 31 11.78 0.65 -6.47
CA CYS A 31 10.76 0.59 -5.46
C CYS A 31 11.17 1.32 -4.20
N PHE A 32 10.17 1.83 -3.48
CA PHE A 32 10.34 2.30 -2.12
C PHE A 32 9.32 1.62 -1.21
N LEU A 33 9.70 1.49 0.06
CA LEU A 33 8.92 0.85 1.11
C LEU A 33 8.67 1.89 2.19
N ILE A 34 7.41 2.02 2.60
CA ILE A 34 7.01 2.87 3.73
C ILE A 34 6.50 1.96 4.83
N THR A 35 7.11 2.07 6.00
CA THR A 35 6.63 1.45 7.23
C THR A 35 5.58 2.34 7.87
N ILE A 36 4.43 1.78 8.22
CA ILE A 36 3.39 2.49 8.96
C ILE A 36 2.98 1.75 10.23
N GLU A 37 2.72 2.54 11.27
CA GLU A 37 2.37 2.04 12.61
C GLU A 37 0.99 1.38 12.67
N LYS A 38 0.08 1.74 11.76
CA LYS A 38 -1.30 1.26 11.79
C LYS A 38 -1.85 0.96 10.40
N ARG A 39 -2.28 -0.29 10.22
CA ARG A 39 -3.13 -0.73 9.10
C ARG A 39 -4.55 -0.25 9.40
N ASP A 40 -4.94 0.91 8.90
CA ASP A 40 -6.36 1.31 8.83
C ASP A 40 -6.62 2.10 7.55
N SER A 41 -7.88 2.13 7.12
CA SER A 41 -8.31 2.81 5.90
C SER A 41 -7.85 4.27 5.85
N LYS A 42 -7.89 5.00 6.97
CA LYS A 42 -7.47 6.42 7.02
C LYS A 42 -5.97 6.60 6.76
N THR A 43 -5.16 5.79 7.42
CA THR A 43 -3.69 5.84 7.29
C THR A 43 -3.30 5.48 5.87
N ILE A 44 -3.91 4.43 5.31
CA ILE A 44 -3.62 4.00 3.95
C ILE A 44 -4.09 5.04 2.92
N GLN A 45 -5.32 5.58 3.04
CA GLN A 45 -5.79 6.64 2.14
C GLN A 45 -4.87 7.87 2.16
N LYS A 46 -4.35 8.26 3.33
CA LYS A 46 -3.38 9.36 3.42
C LYS A 46 -2.13 9.08 2.58
N ILE A 47 -1.57 7.87 2.70
CA ILE A 47 -0.39 7.44 1.92
C ILE A 47 -0.74 7.41 0.43
N LEU A 48 -1.90 6.88 0.06
CA LEU A 48 -2.28 6.84 -1.34
C LEU A 48 -2.35 8.25 -1.93
N ASN A 49 -3.01 9.19 -1.25
CA ASN A 49 -3.07 10.59 -1.71
C ASN A 49 -1.70 11.27 -1.81
N GLU A 50 -0.72 10.86 -0.99
CA GLU A 50 0.62 11.44 -0.99
C GLU A 50 1.53 10.86 -2.08
N TYR A 51 1.35 9.59 -2.46
CA TYR A 51 2.30 8.85 -3.30
C TYR A 51 1.71 8.29 -4.61
N ILE A 52 0.39 8.36 -4.81
CA ILE A 52 -0.27 7.93 -6.04
C ILE A 52 -0.43 9.11 -6.98
N GLU A 53 0.17 8.96 -8.16
CA GLU A 53 -0.17 9.76 -9.33
C GLU A 53 -1.44 9.22 -9.99
N PRO A 54 -2.24 10.07 -10.66
CA PRO A 54 -3.34 9.62 -11.51
C PRO A 54 -2.89 8.55 -12.52
N GLU A 55 -3.81 7.69 -12.93
CA GLU A 55 -3.64 6.63 -13.94
C GLU A 55 -2.74 5.45 -13.51
N LEU A 56 -2.35 5.38 -12.24
CA LEU A 56 -1.64 4.22 -11.71
C LEU A 56 -2.55 3.00 -11.47
N ILE A 57 -1.93 1.82 -11.42
CA ILE A 57 -2.59 0.59 -10.98
C ILE A 57 -2.30 0.35 -9.50
N LEU A 58 -3.35 0.20 -8.72
CA LEU A 58 -3.32 -0.14 -7.30
C LEU A 58 -3.61 -1.63 -7.13
N TYR A 59 -2.66 -2.37 -6.58
CA TYR A 59 -2.83 -3.77 -6.18
C TYR A 59 -2.91 -3.84 -4.66
N THR A 60 -3.95 -4.48 -4.13
CA THR A 60 -4.10 -4.73 -2.69
C THR A 60 -4.51 -6.17 -2.45
N ASP A 61 -4.24 -6.71 -1.26
CA ASP A 61 -4.86 -7.97 -0.85
C ASP A 61 -6.39 -7.80 -0.63
N CYS A 62 -7.14 -8.90 -0.46
CA CYS A 62 -8.60 -8.86 -0.23
C CYS A 62 -8.98 -8.45 1.21
N TRP A 63 -8.22 -7.58 1.85
CA TRP A 63 -8.52 -7.16 3.22
C TRP A 63 -9.68 -6.15 3.27
N ARG A 64 -10.55 -6.31 4.28
CA ARG A 64 -11.83 -5.59 4.36
C ARG A 64 -11.69 -4.06 4.34
N GLU A 65 -10.63 -3.52 4.95
CA GLU A 65 -10.39 -2.07 5.01
C GLU A 65 -9.95 -1.47 3.66
N TYR A 66 -9.67 -2.30 2.65
CA TYR A 66 -9.36 -1.85 1.29
C TYR A 66 -10.59 -1.71 0.39
N ASN A 67 -11.78 -2.05 0.88
CA ASN A 67 -13.01 -1.81 0.13
C ASN A 67 -13.24 -0.30 -0.06
N GLY A 68 -13.31 0.16 -1.32
CA GLY A 68 -13.50 1.58 -1.65
C GLY A 68 -12.29 2.45 -1.33
N ILE A 69 -11.09 1.87 -1.29
CA ILE A 69 -9.87 2.62 -0.99
C ILE A 69 -9.38 3.47 -2.17
N GLU A 70 -9.88 3.15 -3.35
CA GLU A 70 -9.75 3.89 -4.59
C GLU A 70 -10.70 5.10 -4.69
N ASP A 71 -11.65 5.25 -3.76
CA ASP A 71 -12.62 6.35 -3.78
C ASP A 71 -11.90 7.71 -3.75
N GLY A 72 -12.12 8.51 -4.79
CA GLY A 72 -11.46 9.82 -4.96
C GLY A 72 -10.07 9.76 -5.58
N LEU A 73 -9.56 8.57 -5.91
CA LEU A 73 -8.32 8.36 -6.65
C LEU A 73 -8.64 8.00 -8.12
N ASN A 74 -7.98 8.65 -9.08
CA ASN A 74 -8.10 8.26 -10.49
C ASN A 74 -7.15 7.09 -10.80
N VAL A 75 -7.42 5.91 -10.24
CA VAL A 75 -6.58 4.71 -10.37
C VAL A 75 -7.37 3.49 -10.79
N GLN A 76 -6.69 2.50 -11.37
CA GLN A 76 -7.24 1.17 -11.58
C GLN A 76 -6.96 0.29 -10.35
N HIS A 77 -7.99 -0.06 -9.58
CA HIS A 77 -7.85 -0.98 -8.44
C HIS A 77 -8.00 -2.44 -8.88
N LYS A 78 -7.08 -3.28 -8.40
CA LYS A 78 -7.05 -4.73 -8.60
C LYS A 78 -6.83 -5.41 -7.25
N THR A 79 -7.66 -6.41 -6.95
CA THR A 79 -7.60 -7.24 -5.74
C THR A 79 -7.19 -8.67 -6.09
#